data_AF-A0A2K1P337-F1
#
_entry.id   AF-A0A2K1P337-F1
#
_cell.length_a   1.000
_cell.length_b   1.000
_cell.length_c   1.000
_cell.angle_alpha   90.00
_cell.angle_beta   90.00
_cell.angle_gamma   90.00
#
_symmetry.space_group_name_H-M   'P 1'
#
loop_
_entity.id
_entity.type
_entity.pdbx_description
1 polymer ?
#
loop_
_entity_poly.entity_id
_entity_poly.type
_entity_poly.pdbx_seq_one_letter_code
_entity_poly.pdbx_strand_id
1 'polypeptide(L)'
;MDEYDYNDEDFDKFVDNLFKNHPELQKFNLDFLKNADPEDIKNIIEDLKKAASKFKEAEVVIQHKVQEQLNYNIDDLDINLDNFLETISIFPFALTISSDIFKEKEIKGRLTGKFFGMYINFKYENVYELLSIKKVGAMKVASLLRNNFFKFLPLKQKLYDYIKNTVNAYLVFNDLAKYFEIDEIREFNMIAKLKNKLNISTHELFENILSPEENDKYMMMKAYLINEFAIAVIEDET
;
A
#
# COMPACT_ATOMS: atom_id res chain seq x y z
N MET A 1 -5.83 31.87 11.77
CA MET A 1 -5.06 30.65 11.44
C MET A 1 -5.38 30.48 9.99
N ASP A 2 -4.47 30.94 9.13
CA ASP A 2 -4.69 30.91 7.70
C ASP A 2 -4.38 29.49 7.25
N GLU A 3 -5.41 28.73 6.88
CA GLU A 3 -5.27 27.45 6.19
C GLU A 3 -4.55 27.72 4.86
N TYR A 4 -3.31 27.26 4.76
CA TYR A 4 -2.58 27.26 3.49
C TYR A 4 -3.06 26.08 2.66
N ASP A 5 -4.24 26.20 2.06
CA ASP A 5 -4.65 25.27 1.02
C ASP A 5 -3.88 25.61 -0.26
N TYR A 6 -3.00 24.69 -0.67
CA TYR A 6 -2.55 24.70 -2.06
C TYR A 6 -3.77 24.39 -2.95
N ASN A 7 -4.08 25.30 -3.88
CA ASN A 7 -4.98 24.97 -4.98
C ASN A 7 -4.38 23.78 -5.76
N ASP A 8 -5.21 22.82 -6.20
CA ASP A 8 -4.78 21.55 -6.79
C ASP A 8 -3.75 21.74 -7.92
N GLU A 9 -3.98 22.73 -8.79
CA GLU A 9 -3.07 23.03 -9.91
C GLU A 9 -1.68 23.53 -9.48
N ASP A 10 -1.57 24.18 -8.33
CA ASP A 10 -0.30 24.69 -7.80
C ASP A 10 0.45 23.61 -7.03
N PHE A 11 -0.27 22.71 -6.36
CA PHE A 11 0.30 21.51 -5.75
C PHE A 11 0.86 20.55 -6.80
N ASP A 12 0.11 20.28 -7.87
CA ASP A 12 0.55 19.42 -8.97
C ASP A 12 1.85 19.95 -9.62
N LYS A 13 1.92 21.26 -9.89
CA LYS A 13 3.15 21.89 -10.43
C LYS A 13 4.32 21.78 -9.45
N PHE A 14 4.06 21.91 -8.15
CA PHE A 14 5.07 21.75 -7.11
C PHE A 14 5.62 20.32 -7.10
N VAL A 15 4.75 19.32 -7.07
CA VAL A 15 5.10 17.89 -7.09
C VAL A 15 5.85 17.53 -8.37
N ASP A 16 5.39 18.00 -9.53
CA ASP A 16 6.07 17.80 -10.81
C ASP A 16 7.49 18.37 -10.82
N ASN A 17 7.68 19.58 -10.30
CA ASN A 17 9.00 20.20 -10.19
C ASN A 17 9.88 19.44 -9.19
N LEU A 18 9.31 18.97 -8.08
CA LEU A 18 10.01 18.15 -7.10
C LEU A 18 10.52 16.85 -7.74
N PHE A 19 9.69 16.14 -8.50
CA PHE A 19 10.08 14.91 -9.19
C PHE A 19 11.10 15.12 -10.30
N LYS A 20 11.09 16.27 -11.00
CA LYS A 20 12.14 16.60 -11.97
C LYS A 20 13.51 16.78 -11.31
N ASN A 21 13.55 17.42 -10.15
CA ASN A 21 14.79 17.67 -9.42
C ASN A 21 15.24 16.47 -8.57
N HIS A 22 14.29 15.62 -8.15
CA HIS A 22 14.48 14.49 -7.25
C HIS A 22 13.68 13.27 -7.73
N PRO A 23 14.08 12.63 -8.85
CA PRO A 23 13.33 11.53 -9.45
C PRO A 23 13.18 10.32 -8.52
N GLU A 24 14.05 10.16 -7.52
CA GLU A 24 13.95 9.14 -6.49
C GLU A 24 12.66 9.24 -5.64
N LEU A 25 12.04 10.42 -5.57
CA LEU A 25 10.83 10.67 -4.80
C LEU A 25 9.54 10.18 -5.49
N GLN A 26 9.58 9.86 -6.79
CA GLN A 26 8.43 9.32 -7.54
C GLN A 26 7.89 7.99 -6.97
N LYS A 27 8.61 7.37 -6.03
CA LYS A 27 8.24 6.12 -5.37
C LYS A 27 7.35 6.32 -4.13
N PHE A 28 7.09 7.56 -3.73
CA PHE A 28 6.26 7.91 -2.58
C PHE A 28 4.95 8.54 -3.05
N ASN A 29 3.84 8.23 -2.39
CA ASN A 29 2.64 9.06 -2.50
C ASN A 29 2.92 10.33 -1.67
N LEU A 30 2.82 11.49 -2.30
CA LEU A 30 3.10 12.80 -1.69
C LEU A 30 1.85 13.62 -1.42
N ASP A 31 0.64 13.09 -1.65
CA ASP A 31 -0.63 13.82 -1.53
C ASP A 31 -0.83 14.37 -0.10
N PHE A 32 -0.23 13.71 0.89
CA PHE A 32 -0.22 14.17 2.28
C PHE A 32 0.49 15.52 2.49
N LEU A 33 1.36 15.95 1.55
CA LEU A 33 2.01 17.26 1.62
C LEU A 33 1.05 18.41 1.32
N LYS A 34 -0.12 18.14 0.70
CA LYS A 34 -1.11 19.18 0.38
C LYS A 34 -1.61 19.90 1.64
N ASN A 35 -1.69 19.18 2.75
CA ASN A 35 -2.19 19.66 4.03
C ASN A 35 -1.06 19.93 5.05
N ALA A 36 0.20 19.92 4.63
CA ALA A 36 1.36 20.09 5.51
C ALA A 36 1.81 21.55 5.59
N ASP A 37 2.31 21.97 6.75
CA ASP A 37 2.84 23.32 6.93
C ASP A 37 4.05 23.58 6.00
N PRO A 38 4.16 24.75 5.32
CA PRO A 38 5.22 25.02 4.36
C PRO A 38 6.66 24.90 4.90
N GLU A 39 6.86 25.20 6.19
CA GLU A 39 8.16 25.00 6.85
C GLU A 39 8.47 23.51 7.06
N ASP A 40 7.45 22.70 7.34
CA ASP A 40 7.57 21.25 7.52
C ASP A 40 7.76 20.51 6.19
N ILE A 41 7.12 20.99 5.11
CA ILE A 41 7.27 20.41 3.76
C ILE A 41 8.75 20.26 3.37
N LYS A 42 9.58 21.29 3.61
CA LYS A 42 11.02 21.22 3.30
C LYS A 42 11.73 20.15 4.12
N ASN A 43 11.44 20.06 5.42
CA ASN A 43 12.04 19.07 6.31
C ASN A 43 11.63 17.64 5.90
N ILE A 44 10.34 17.44 5.61
CA ILE A 44 9.78 16.17 5.14
C ILE A 44 10.45 15.75 3.84
N ILE A 45 10.60 16.67 2.88
CA ILE A 45 11.25 16.37 1.59
C ILE A 45 12.70 15.94 1.79
N GLU A 46 13.47 16.61 2.64
CA GLU A 46 14.86 16.21 2.93
C GLU A 46 14.94 14.84 3.60
N ASP A 47 14.01 14.52 4.49
CA ASP A 47 13.94 13.20 5.13
C ASP A 47 13.53 12.11 4.14
N LEU A 48 12.60 12.39 3.23
CA LEU A 48 12.22 11.48 2.15
C LEU A 48 13.38 11.22 1.18
N LYS A 49 14.18 12.24 0.82
CA LYS A 49 15.38 12.05 -0.02
C LYS A 49 16.39 11.12 0.65
N LYS A 50 16.69 11.36 1.93
CA LYS A 50 17.58 10.50 2.71
C LYS A 50 17.04 9.08 2.79
N ALA A 51 15.73 8.93 3.05
CA ALA A 51 15.07 7.64 3.06
C ALA A 51 15.21 6.94 1.70
N ALA A 52 14.94 7.64 0.60
CA ALA A 52 15.03 7.10 -0.77
C ALA A 52 16.43 6.57 -1.10
N SER A 53 17.49 7.28 -0.69
CA SER A 53 18.88 6.81 -0.86
C SER A 53 19.14 5.53 -0.07
N LYS A 54 18.79 5.51 1.23
CA LYS A 54 18.96 4.33 2.09
C LYS A 54 18.16 3.13 1.60
N PHE A 55 16.96 3.36 1.07
CA PHE A 55 16.15 2.32 0.43
C PHE A 55 16.87 1.70 -0.76
N LYS A 56 17.43 2.54 -1.64
CA LYS A 56 18.14 2.07 -2.83
C LYS A 56 19.36 1.22 -2.45
N GLU A 57 20.13 1.66 -1.46
CA GLU A 57 21.27 0.92 -0.93
C GLU A 57 20.84 -0.42 -0.32
N ALA A 58 19.81 -0.41 0.53
CA ALA A 58 19.27 -1.61 1.14
C ALA A 58 18.71 -2.59 0.10
N GLU A 59 18.02 -2.09 -0.94
CA GLU A 59 17.46 -2.91 -2.02
C GLU A 59 18.55 -3.69 -2.76
N VAL A 60 19.69 -3.05 -3.08
CA VAL A 60 20.84 -3.72 -3.73
C VAL A 60 21.38 -4.86 -2.87
N VAL A 61 21.50 -4.66 -1.55
CA VAL A 61 22.00 -5.68 -0.62
C VAL A 61 21.01 -6.84 -0.45
N ILE A 62 19.72 -6.53 -0.40
CA ILE A 62 18.66 -7.49 -0.10
C ILE A 62 18.23 -8.30 -1.33
N GLN A 63 18.33 -7.74 -2.54
CA GLN A 63 17.80 -8.34 -3.75
C GLN A 63 18.30 -9.78 -3.98
N HIS A 64 19.60 -10.02 -3.81
CA HIS A 64 20.18 -11.36 -3.92
C HIS A 64 19.63 -12.33 -2.86
N LYS A 65 19.58 -11.88 -1.59
CA LYS A 65 19.08 -12.70 -0.48
C LYS A 65 17.64 -13.16 -0.71
N VAL A 66 16.78 -12.27 -1.18
CA VAL A 66 15.37 -12.57 -1.48
C VAL A 66 15.27 -13.49 -2.69
N GLN A 67 16.04 -13.22 -3.75
CA GLN A 67 16.03 -14.05 -4.95
C GLN A 67 16.45 -15.49 -4.65
N GLU A 68 17.46 -15.70 -3.81
CA GLU A 68 17.91 -17.04 -3.42
C GLU A 68 16.88 -17.77 -2.55
N GLN A 69 16.38 -17.12 -1.49
CA GLN A 69 15.48 -17.79 -0.55
C GLN A 69 14.08 -18.03 -1.11
N LEU A 70 13.62 -17.20 -2.06
CA LEU A 70 12.31 -17.36 -2.71
C LEU A 70 12.42 -18.05 -4.09
N ASN A 71 13.52 -18.76 -4.36
CA ASN A 71 13.72 -19.48 -5.62
C ASN A 71 13.02 -20.84 -5.65
N TYR A 72 11.72 -20.85 -5.39
CA TYR A 72 10.92 -22.08 -5.42
C TYR A 72 10.41 -22.36 -6.83
N ASN A 73 10.33 -23.64 -7.18
CA ASN A 73 9.57 -24.05 -8.35
C ASN A 73 8.07 -23.94 -8.02
N ILE A 74 7.26 -23.54 -9.00
CA ILE A 74 5.82 -23.40 -8.82
C ILE A 74 5.13 -24.72 -8.45
N ASP A 75 5.75 -25.87 -8.75
CA ASP A 75 5.25 -27.19 -8.35
C ASP A 75 5.49 -27.51 -6.87
N ASP A 76 6.44 -26.83 -6.21
CA ASP A 76 6.73 -26.98 -4.79
C ASP A 76 5.81 -26.11 -3.91
N LEU A 77 5.07 -25.19 -4.53
CA LEU A 77 4.25 -24.20 -3.85
C LEU A 77 2.82 -24.69 -3.67
N ASP A 78 2.27 -24.49 -2.48
CA ASP A 78 0.88 -24.82 -2.15
C ASP A 78 -0.02 -23.60 -2.39
N ILE A 79 -0.57 -23.54 -3.61
CA ILE A 79 -1.42 -22.44 -4.07
C ILE A 79 -2.87 -22.67 -3.62
N ASN A 80 -3.18 -22.16 -2.44
CA ASN A 80 -4.54 -22.08 -1.90
C ASN A 80 -4.81 -20.67 -1.32
N LEU A 81 -6.05 -20.41 -0.91
CA LEU A 81 -6.46 -19.08 -0.42
C LEU A 81 -5.66 -18.68 0.82
N ASP A 82 -5.57 -19.56 1.82
CA ASP A 82 -4.94 -19.27 3.10
C ASP A 82 -3.44 -18.95 2.91
N ASN A 83 -2.74 -19.78 2.13
CA ASN A 83 -1.34 -19.54 1.80
C ASN A 83 -1.14 -18.28 0.95
N PHE A 84 -2.08 -17.92 0.07
CA PHE A 84 -2.02 -16.67 -0.68
C PHE A 84 -2.14 -15.47 0.28
N LEU A 85 -3.13 -15.50 1.19
CA LEU A 85 -3.35 -14.46 2.19
C LEU A 85 -2.14 -14.34 3.15
N GLU A 86 -1.60 -15.45 3.65
CA GLU A 86 -0.37 -15.44 4.46
C GLU A 86 0.81 -14.80 3.71
N THR A 87 0.95 -15.12 2.41
CA THR A 87 2.05 -14.61 1.59
C THR A 87 1.94 -13.10 1.38
N ILE A 88 0.77 -12.59 1.01
CA ILE A 88 0.57 -11.16 0.75
C ILE A 88 0.57 -10.32 2.03
N SER A 89 0.23 -10.87 3.21
CA SER A 89 0.40 -10.15 4.48
C SER A 89 1.89 -9.90 4.79
N ILE A 90 2.78 -10.79 4.34
CA ILE A 90 4.23 -10.63 4.47
C ILE A 90 4.80 -9.75 3.35
N PHE A 91 4.33 -9.96 2.13
CA PHE A 91 4.77 -9.31 0.90
C PHE A 91 3.63 -8.55 0.21
N PRO A 92 3.08 -7.50 0.84
CA PRO A 92 1.91 -6.81 0.30
C PRO A 92 2.26 -5.95 -0.91
N PHE A 93 1.29 -5.78 -1.80
CA PHE A 93 1.44 -4.93 -2.99
C PHE A 93 1.38 -3.42 -2.67
N ALA A 94 0.83 -3.06 -1.51
CA ALA A 94 0.78 -1.70 -1.00
C ALA A 94 1.13 -1.70 0.50
N LEU A 95 1.84 -0.67 0.95
CA LEU A 95 2.31 -0.52 2.34
C LEU A 95 2.10 0.91 2.81
N THR A 96 1.61 1.08 4.02
CA THR A 96 1.58 2.37 4.73
C THR A 96 2.70 2.39 5.76
N ILE A 97 3.50 3.46 5.77
CA ILE A 97 4.63 3.62 6.69
C ILE A 97 4.52 5.00 7.33
N SER A 98 4.55 5.06 8.66
CA SER A 98 4.62 6.33 9.38
C SER A 98 5.98 7.00 9.18
N SER A 99 5.99 8.34 9.07
CA SER A 99 7.22 9.11 8.89
C SER A 99 8.22 8.93 10.05
N ASP A 100 7.74 8.64 11.26
CA ASP A 100 8.58 8.42 12.43
C ASP A 100 9.44 7.17 12.32
N ILE A 101 9.01 6.18 11.54
CA ILE A 101 9.79 4.96 11.27
C ILE A 101 11.10 5.29 10.54
N PHE A 102 11.15 6.39 9.79
CA PHE A 102 12.38 6.84 9.11
C PHE A 102 13.33 7.62 10.02
N LYS A 103 12.88 8.02 11.21
CA LYS A 103 13.67 8.77 12.21
C LYS A 103 14.38 7.84 13.20
N GLU A 104 13.92 6.60 13.37
CA GLU A 104 14.47 5.67 14.37
C GLU A 104 15.75 4.91 13.96
N LYS A 105 16.54 4.55 14.98
CA LYS A 105 17.84 3.86 14.93
C LYS A 105 17.69 2.39 14.49
N GLU A 106 18.78 1.84 13.95
CA GLU A 106 19.04 0.43 13.60
C GLU A 106 18.08 -0.61 14.23
N ILE A 107 16.90 -0.79 13.62
CA ILE A 107 15.97 -1.86 13.98
C ILE A 107 16.48 -3.15 13.33
N LYS A 108 17.14 -3.99 14.12
CA LYS A 108 17.59 -5.31 13.70
C LYS A 108 16.54 -6.35 14.05
N GLY A 109 16.31 -7.30 13.16
CA GLY A 109 15.29 -8.32 13.41
C GLY A 109 15.24 -9.43 12.38
N ARG A 110 14.12 -10.16 12.42
CA ARG A 110 13.82 -11.24 11.48
C ARG A 110 12.40 -11.14 10.99
N LEU A 111 12.23 -11.19 9.67
CA LEU A 111 10.95 -11.39 9.02
C LEU A 111 10.76 -12.89 8.80
N THR A 112 9.84 -13.49 9.53
CA THR A 112 9.49 -14.92 9.43
C THR A 112 8.04 -15.09 9.01
N GLY A 113 7.76 -16.16 8.27
CA GLY A 113 6.39 -16.53 7.89
C GLY A 113 6.40 -17.54 6.75
N LYS A 114 5.41 -17.49 5.86
CA LYS A 114 5.32 -18.40 4.72
C LYS A 114 5.21 -17.69 3.38
N PHE A 115 5.80 -18.30 2.36
CA PHE A 115 5.67 -17.95 0.96
C PHE A 115 5.05 -19.15 0.24
N PHE A 116 3.74 -19.08 -0.02
CA PHE A 116 2.93 -20.15 -0.60
C PHE A 116 3.18 -21.53 0.03
N GLY A 117 3.06 -21.60 1.36
CA GLY A 117 3.28 -22.81 2.15
C GLY A 117 4.74 -23.05 2.56
N MET A 118 5.71 -22.37 1.96
CA MET A 118 7.13 -22.53 2.27
C MET A 118 7.59 -21.58 3.36
N TYR A 119 8.24 -22.09 4.41
CA TYR A 119 8.77 -21.25 5.49
C TYR A 119 9.92 -20.36 5.03
N ILE A 120 9.86 -19.10 5.44
CA ILE A 120 10.89 -18.09 5.13
C ILE A 120 11.41 -17.42 6.40
N ASN A 121 12.66 -16.98 6.35
CA ASN A 121 13.32 -16.30 7.47
C ASN A 121 14.41 -15.35 6.97
N PHE A 122 14.05 -14.07 6.84
CA PHE A 122 14.98 -13.03 6.44
C PHE A 122 15.48 -12.26 7.65
N LYS A 123 16.81 -12.18 7.81
CA LYS A 123 17.44 -11.25 8.75
C LYS A 123 17.54 -9.87 8.10
N TYR A 124 17.24 -8.83 8.86
CA TYR A 124 17.42 -7.43 8.46
C TYR A 124 18.14 -6.64 9.55
N GLU A 125 18.98 -5.71 9.14
CA GLU A 125 19.80 -4.90 10.05
C GLU A 125 19.21 -3.51 10.31
N ASN A 126 18.23 -3.10 9.52
CA ASN A 126 17.52 -1.83 9.67
C ASN A 126 16.15 -1.90 8.98
N VAL A 127 15.33 -0.86 9.17
CA VAL A 127 13.97 -0.82 8.61
C VAL A 127 13.97 -0.72 7.07
N TYR A 128 14.97 -0.08 6.46
CA TYR A 128 15.07 -0.01 5.01
C TYR A 128 15.33 -1.39 4.40
N GLU A 129 16.14 -2.22 5.05
CA GLU A 129 16.30 -3.63 4.65
C GLU A 129 15.01 -4.42 4.79
N LEU A 130 14.28 -4.28 5.90
CA LEU A 130 12.98 -4.95 6.08
C LEU A 130 11.99 -4.57 4.97
N LEU A 131 11.84 -3.27 4.71
CA LEU A 131 10.92 -2.78 3.70
C LEU A 131 11.36 -3.15 2.27
N SER A 132 12.66 -3.18 2.01
CA SER A 132 13.23 -3.70 0.76
C SER A 132 12.97 -5.21 0.59
N ILE A 133 13.06 -6.01 1.67
CA ILE A 133 12.68 -7.44 1.62
C ILE A 133 11.22 -7.58 1.21
N LYS A 134 10.32 -6.81 1.85
CA LYS A 134 8.89 -6.83 1.54
C LYS A 134 8.61 -6.46 0.09
N LYS A 135 9.22 -5.37 -0.41
CA LYS A 135 9.07 -4.90 -1.80
C LYS A 135 9.56 -5.95 -2.81
N VAL A 136 10.80 -6.43 -2.67
CA VAL A 136 11.37 -7.39 -3.62
C VAL A 136 10.60 -8.72 -3.60
N GLY A 137 10.15 -9.15 -2.41
CA GLY A 137 9.27 -10.30 -2.27
C GLY A 137 7.93 -10.10 -2.99
N ALA A 138 7.28 -8.94 -2.85
CA ALA A 138 6.03 -8.62 -3.55
C ALA A 138 6.21 -8.63 -5.07
N MET A 139 7.34 -8.12 -5.58
CA MET A 139 7.70 -8.23 -7.00
C MET A 139 7.87 -9.68 -7.46
N LYS A 140 8.44 -10.55 -6.60
CA LYS A 140 8.55 -11.99 -6.88
C LYS A 140 7.17 -12.64 -6.91
N VAL A 141 6.26 -12.30 -5.99
CA VAL A 141 4.86 -12.76 -6.02
C VAL A 141 4.18 -12.35 -7.32
N ALA A 142 4.26 -11.07 -7.71
CA ALA A 142 3.70 -10.56 -8.97
C ALA A 142 4.25 -11.29 -10.20
N SER A 143 5.57 -11.54 -10.24
CA SER A 143 6.21 -12.29 -11.32
C SER A 143 5.74 -13.74 -11.37
N LEU A 144 5.64 -14.39 -10.21
CA LEU A 144 5.14 -15.76 -10.09
C LEU A 144 3.70 -15.88 -10.58
N LEU A 145 2.83 -14.94 -10.17
CA LEU A 145 1.45 -14.84 -10.61
C LEU A 145 1.34 -14.68 -12.13
N ARG A 146 2.07 -13.70 -12.69
CA ARG A 146 2.04 -13.39 -14.12
C ARG A 146 2.49 -14.58 -14.98
N ASN A 147 3.57 -15.25 -14.56
CA ASN A 147 4.15 -16.35 -15.33
C ASN A 147 3.38 -17.66 -15.16
N ASN A 148 2.57 -17.80 -14.11
CA ASN A 148 1.87 -19.05 -13.77
C ASN A 148 0.37 -18.84 -13.53
N PHE A 149 -0.23 -17.86 -14.21
CA PHE A 149 -1.61 -17.41 -13.98
C PHE A 149 -2.64 -18.55 -13.87
N PHE A 150 -2.53 -19.58 -14.72
CA PHE A 150 -3.45 -20.72 -14.70
C PHE A 150 -3.50 -21.48 -13.36
N LYS A 151 -2.38 -21.54 -12.62
CA LYS A 151 -2.36 -22.16 -11.29
C LYS A 151 -3.04 -21.33 -10.22
N PHE A 152 -3.10 -20.02 -10.40
CA PHE A 152 -3.76 -19.10 -9.47
C PHE A 152 -5.22 -18.86 -9.82
N LEU A 153 -5.65 -19.17 -11.04
CA LEU A 153 -7.02 -18.99 -11.51
C LEU A 153 -8.09 -19.59 -10.57
N PRO A 154 -7.91 -20.78 -9.95
CA PRO A 154 -8.86 -21.31 -8.98
C PRO A 154 -9.08 -20.43 -7.73
N LEU A 155 -8.15 -19.53 -7.42
CA LEU A 155 -8.28 -18.60 -6.30
C LEU A 155 -9.13 -17.37 -6.62
N LYS A 156 -9.31 -17.03 -7.91
CA LYS A 156 -9.88 -15.75 -8.34
C LYS A 156 -11.20 -15.45 -7.62
N GLN A 157 -12.17 -16.36 -7.69
CA GLN A 157 -13.48 -16.15 -7.07
C GLN A 157 -13.39 -16.05 -5.55
N LYS A 158 -12.55 -16.86 -4.91
CA LYS A 158 -12.37 -16.84 -3.46
C LYS A 158 -11.76 -15.52 -2.98
N LEU A 159 -10.79 -14.99 -3.72
CA LEU A 159 -10.19 -13.68 -3.44
C LEU A 159 -11.20 -12.56 -3.67
N TYR A 160 -11.97 -12.62 -4.76
CA TYR A 160 -13.06 -11.68 -5.01
C TYR A 160 -14.03 -11.64 -3.82
N ASP A 161 -14.53 -12.81 -3.39
CA ASP A 161 -15.49 -12.91 -2.28
C ASP A 161 -14.88 -12.43 -0.97
N TYR A 162 -13.62 -12.78 -0.70
CA TYR A 162 -12.90 -12.32 0.48
C TYR A 162 -12.81 -10.79 0.53
N ILE A 163 -12.33 -10.15 -0.54
CA ILE A 163 -12.19 -8.69 -0.62
C ILE A 163 -13.57 -8.04 -0.50
N LYS A 164 -14.55 -8.51 -1.29
CA LYS A 164 -15.92 -7.97 -1.30
C LYS A 164 -16.56 -8.02 0.08
N ASN A 165 -16.51 -9.17 0.74
CA ASN A 165 -17.15 -9.36 2.03
C ASN A 165 -16.46 -8.53 3.12
N THR A 166 -15.13 -8.49 3.10
CA THR A 166 -14.36 -7.70 4.07
C THR A 166 -14.67 -6.22 3.91
N VAL A 167 -14.52 -5.66 2.72
CA VAL A 167 -14.76 -4.23 2.45
C VAL A 167 -16.21 -3.84 2.77
N ASN A 168 -17.19 -4.64 2.34
CA ASN A 168 -18.60 -4.36 2.65
C ASN A 168 -18.90 -4.40 4.15
N ALA A 169 -18.31 -5.34 4.89
CA ALA A 169 -18.49 -5.40 6.34
C ALA A 169 -17.99 -4.12 7.01
N TYR A 170 -16.83 -3.59 6.60
CA TYR A 170 -16.32 -2.32 7.13
C TYR A 170 -17.17 -1.12 6.74
N LEU A 171 -17.65 -1.06 5.49
CA LEU A 171 -18.55 0.02 5.04
C LEU A 171 -19.85 0.03 5.85
N VAL A 172 -20.44 -1.13 6.10
CA VAL A 172 -21.68 -1.25 6.89
C VAL A 172 -21.41 -0.91 8.35
N PHE A 173 -20.35 -1.45 8.95
CA PHE A 173 -20.03 -1.23 10.36
C PHE A 173 -19.79 0.25 10.69
N ASN A 174 -19.15 0.99 9.78
CA ASN A 174 -18.88 2.42 9.94
C ASN A 174 -20.01 3.34 9.44
N ASP A 175 -21.16 2.79 9.01
CA ASP A 175 -22.28 3.52 8.40
C ASP A 175 -21.89 4.32 7.13
N LEU A 176 -20.89 3.84 6.39
CA LEU A 176 -20.38 4.43 5.15
C LEU A 176 -21.02 3.83 3.88
N ALA A 177 -21.73 2.70 4.02
CA ALA A 177 -22.40 2.01 2.90
C ALA A 177 -23.52 2.84 2.22
N LYS A 178 -23.99 3.92 2.88
CA LYS A 178 -24.92 4.90 2.34
C LYS A 178 -24.27 5.83 1.30
N TYR A 179 -22.96 6.04 1.40
CA TYR A 179 -22.20 6.89 0.48
C TYR A 179 -21.42 6.10 -0.56
N PHE A 180 -20.92 4.92 -0.19
CA PHE A 180 -20.02 4.14 -1.04
C PHE A 180 -20.59 2.77 -1.42
N GLU A 181 -20.18 2.31 -2.60
CA GLU A 181 -20.30 0.91 -3.02
C GLU A 181 -19.03 0.46 -3.74
N ILE A 182 -18.81 -0.86 -3.81
CA ILE A 182 -17.70 -1.43 -4.56
C ILE A 182 -18.05 -1.42 -6.05
N ASP A 183 -17.26 -0.69 -6.83
CA ASP A 183 -17.35 -0.62 -8.29
C ASP A 183 -16.55 -1.76 -8.95
N GLU A 184 -15.28 -1.88 -8.56
CA GLU A 184 -14.33 -2.85 -9.14
C GLU A 184 -13.55 -3.57 -8.03
N ILE A 185 -13.27 -4.86 -8.23
CA ILE A 185 -12.29 -5.59 -7.43
C ILE A 185 -11.22 -6.14 -8.35
N ARG A 186 -9.95 -5.88 -8.03
CA ARG A 186 -8.78 -6.50 -8.67
C ARG A 186 -8.19 -7.51 -7.72
N GLU A 187 -8.59 -8.76 -7.89
CA GLU A 187 -8.44 -9.79 -6.86
C GLU A 187 -6.98 -10.11 -6.55
N PHE A 188 -6.15 -10.33 -7.58
CA PHE A 188 -4.73 -10.67 -7.38
C PHE A 188 -3.88 -9.49 -6.92
N ASN A 189 -4.38 -8.26 -7.04
CA ASN A 189 -3.74 -7.06 -6.54
C ASN A 189 -4.28 -6.64 -5.17
N MET A 190 -5.32 -7.30 -4.68
CA MET A 190 -6.05 -6.95 -3.46
C MET A 190 -6.55 -5.50 -3.46
N ILE A 191 -7.05 -5.01 -4.61
CA ILE A 191 -7.58 -3.65 -4.71
C ILE A 191 -9.10 -3.70 -4.76
N ALA A 192 -9.75 -2.87 -3.96
CA ALA A 192 -11.17 -2.56 -4.06
C ALA A 192 -11.33 -1.10 -4.46
N LYS A 193 -11.95 -0.86 -5.62
CA LYS A 193 -12.35 0.46 -6.07
C LYS A 193 -13.75 0.76 -5.55
N LEU A 194 -13.89 1.85 -4.81
CA LEU A 194 -15.16 2.34 -4.32
C LEU A 194 -15.67 3.46 -5.21
N LYS A 195 -16.96 3.42 -5.49
CA LYS A 195 -17.68 4.50 -6.15
C LYS A 195 -18.59 5.21 -5.16
N ASN A 196 -18.62 6.53 -5.28
CA ASN A 196 -19.60 7.38 -4.63
C ASN A 196 -21.00 7.18 -5.25
N LYS A 197 -21.99 6.88 -4.40
CA LYS A 197 -23.40 6.68 -4.78
C LYS A 197 -24.15 7.97 -5.10
N LEU A 198 -23.66 9.11 -4.63
CA LEU A 198 -24.34 10.40 -4.72
C LEU A 198 -24.17 11.10 -6.08
N ASN A 199 -23.44 10.48 -7.03
CA ASN A 199 -23.22 11.02 -8.37
C ASN A 199 -22.73 12.49 -8.36
N ILE A 200 -21.84 12.77 -7.40
CA ILE A 200 -21.08 14.00 -7.25
C ILE A 200 -19.59 13.63 -7.28
N SER A 201 -18.71 14.62 -7.45
CA SER A 201 -17.28 14.37 -7.38
C SER A 201 -16.90 13.80 -6.01
N THR A 202 -15.89 12.91 -5.99
CA THR A 202 -15.35 12.38 -4.73
C THR A 202 -14.83 13.49 -3.82
N HIS A 203 -14.23 14.54 -4.40
CA HIS A 203 -13.81 15.72 -3.65
C HIS A 203 -14.98 16.40 -2.92
N GLU A 204 -16.09 16.66 -3.63
CA GLU A 204 -17.29 17.26 -3.03
C GLU A 204 -17.89 16.39 -1.92
N LEU A 205 -17.86 15.07 -2.08
CA LEU A 205 -18.30 14.13 -1.04
C LEU A 205 -17.51 14.31 0.26
N PHE A 206 -16.18 14.35 0.18
CA PHE A 206 -15.31 14.45 1.36
C PHE A 206 -15.37 15.83 2.02
N GLU A 207 -15.44 16.91 1.25
CA GLU A 207 -15.40 18.27 1.80
C GLU A 207 -16.76 18.76 2.32
N ASN A 208 -17.85 18.41 1.64
CA ASN A 208 -19.14 19.08 1.86
C ASN A 208 -20.25 18.16 2.38
N ILE A 209 -20.11 16.83 2.23
CA ILE A 209 -21.18 15.88 2.57
C ILE A 209 -20.82 15.06 3.80
N LEU A 210 -19.64 14.46 3.83
CA LEU A 210 -19.20 13.65 4.96
C LEU A 210 -18.92 14.55 6.16
N SER A 211 -19.46 14.17 7.33
CA SER A 211 -19.05 14.79 8.58
C SER A 211 -17.58 14.48 8.90
N PRO A 212 -16.90 15.29 9.73
CA PRO A 212 -15.52 15.00 10.15
C PRO A 212 -15.36 13.59 10.73
N GLU A 213 -16.35 13.11 11.50
CA GLU A 213 -16.34 11.76 12.06
C GLU A 213 -16.44 10.67 10.99
N GLU A 214 -17.25 10.88 9.94
CA GLU A 214 -17.37 9.93 8.82
C GLU A 214 -16.09 9.91 7.98
N ASN A 215 -15.46 11.07 7.77
CA ASN A 215 -14.15 11.17 7.12
C ASN A 215 -13.08 10.41 7.90
N ASP A 216 -13.01 10.60 9.22
CA ASP A 216 -12.06 9.87 10.07
C ASP A 216 -12.30 8.36 10.02
N LYS A 217 -13.55 7.91 10.13
CA LYS A 217 -13.92 6.49 10.00
C LYS A 217 -13.50 5.92 8.66
N TYR A 218 -13.68 6.67 7.57
CA TYR A 218 -13.28 6.25 6.25
C TYR A 218 -11.76 6.09 6.13
N MET A 219 -10.98 7.07 6.61
CA MET A 219 -9.52 7.02 6.59
C MET A 219 -8.98 5.88 7.48
N MET A 220 -9.57 5.68 8.66
CA MET A 220 -9.25 4.55 9.54
C MET A 220 -9.56 3.21 8.89
N MET A 221 -10.69 3.09 8.19
CA MET A 221 -11.03 1.88 7.43
C MET A 221 -9.95 1.59 6.37
N LYS A 222 -9.55 2.58 5.55
CA LYS A 222 -8.50 2.40 4.53
C LYS A 222 -7.20 1.92 5.17
N ALA A 223 -6.76 2.58 6.24
CA ALA A 223 -5.55 2.23 6.97
C ALA A 223 -5.61 0.82 7.58
N TYR A 224 -6.76 0.41 8.11
CA TYR A 224 -6.93 -0.92 8.69
C TYR A 224 -6.94 -2.01 7.61
N LEU A 225 -7.66 -1.79 6.51
CA LEU A 225 -7.76 -2.73 5.40
C LEU A 225 -6.40 -3.00 4.74
N ILE A 226 -5.60 -1.97 4.51
CA ILE A 226 -4.28 -2.13 3.91
C ILE A 226 -3.28 -2.80 4.86
N ASN A 227 -3.33 -2.50 6.16
CA ASN A 227 -2.37 -3.02 7.13
C ASN A 227 -2.66 -4.45 7.57
N GLU A 228 -3.92 -4.77 7.86
CA GLU A 228 -4.29 -6.07 8.44
C GLU A 228 -4.69 -7.09 7.38
N PHE A 229 -5.28 -6.63 6.28
CA PHE A 229 -5.82 -7.52 5.25
C PHE A 229 -5.10 -7.40 3.89
N ALA A 230 -4.10 -6.51 3.79
CA ALA A 230 -3.39 -6.20 2.55
C ALA A 230 -4.34 -5.73 1.43
N ILE A 231 -5.51 -5.18 1.77
CA ILE A 231 -6.51 -4.67 0.81
C ILE A 231 -6.31 -3.16 0.65
N ALA A 232 -5.93 -2.73 -0.54
CA ALA A 232 -5.90 -1.33 -0.89
C ALA A 232 -7.29 -0.88 -1.36
N VAL A 233 -7.81 0.16 -0.71
CA VAL A 233 -9.06 0.82 -1.11
C VAL A 233 -8.71 2.09 -1.88
N ILE A 234 -9.28 2.23 -3.07
CA ILE A 234 -9.15 3.42 -3.91
C ILE A 234 -10.53 3.92 -4.31
N GLU A 235 -10.63 5.19 -4.63
CA GLU A 235 -11.85 5.87 -5.01
C GLU A 235 -11.94 6.00 -6.53
N ASP A 236 -13.16 5.96 -7.06
CA ASP A 236 -13.43 6.50 -8.39
C ASP A 236 -13.38 8.03 -8.32
N GLU A 237 -12.66 8.68 -9.23
CA GLU A 237 -12.59 10.15 -9.28
C GLU A 237 -13.87 10.78 -9.88
N THR A 238 -14.76 9.95 -10.44
CA THR A 238 -16.01 10.37 -11.09
C THR A 238 -17.21 10.48 -10.17
#